data_AF-A0A285QXL2-F1
#
_entry.id   AF-A0A285QXL2-F1
#
_cell.length_a   1.000
_cell.length_b   1.000
_cell.length_c   1.000
_cell.angle_alpha   90.00
_cell.angle_beta   90.00
_cell.angle_gamma   90.00
#
_symmetry.space_group_name_H-M   'P 1'
#
loop_
_entity.id
_entity.type
_entity.pdbx_description
1 polymer ?
#
loop_
_entity_poly.entity_id
_entity_poly.type
_entity_poly.pdbx_seq_one_letter_code
_entity_poly.pdbx_strand_id
1 'polypeptide(L)'
;MMRHALLALPLLLAACGSDAETNVAAVGNSVAVVPPQPGGAIEEVPAGEGGMAGRPDQDAAVANAAGGGATGMMQADYLGRWVGVEGMVMTVAARPGGGVRIDNQWDLDHRGSFDGTVSADGLRFVRGGEAVVARRSDGDATGLKWLAGKRDCLTVKSGEGYCRD
;
A
#
# COMPACT_ATOMS: atom_id res chain seq x y z
N MET A 1 60.05 -2.52 26.62
CA MET A 1 59.99 -1.17 27.22
C MET A 1 58.66 -0.54 26.84
N MET A 2 57.72 -0.46 27.79
CA MET A 2 56.41 0.19 27.66
C MET A 2 56.56 1.68 27.34
N ARG A 3 55.78 2.20 26.40
CA ARG A 3 55.26 3.57 26.48
C ARG A 3 53.79 3.57 26.06
N HIS A 4 52.93 3.54 27.07
CA HIS A 4 51.50 3.76 26.95
C HIS A 4 51.28 5.24 26.61
N ALA A 5 50.72 5.51 25.44
CA ALA A 5 50.15 6.82 25.13
C ALA A 5 48.64 6.76 25.39
N LEU A 6 48.25 7.13 26.61
CA LEU A 6 46.88 7.53 26.93
C LEU A 6 46.64 8.89 26.26
N LEU A 7 45.82 8.89 25.20
CA LEU A 7 45.25 10.11 24.62
C LEU A 7 43.76 10.11 24.91
N ALA A 8 43.38 10.95 25.88
CA ALA A 8 42.01 11.29 26.18
C ALA A 8 41.41 12.09 25.02
N LEU A 9 40.30 11.59 24.45
CA LEU A 9 39.53 12.27 23.43
C LEU A 9 38.32 12.96 24.10
N PRO A 10 38.17 14.29 24.00
CA PRO A 10 37.03 14.98 24.58
C PRO A 10 35.78 14.79 23.72
N LEU A 11 34.69 14.46 24.41
CA LEU A 11 33.32 14.42 23.91
C LEU A 11 32.85 15.86 23.66
N LEU A 12 32.56 16.22 22.41
CA LEU A 12 31.89 17.48 22.07
C LEU A 12 30.44 17.19 21.67
N LEU A 13 29.53 17.48 22.59
CA LEU A 13 28.08 17.56 22.36
C LEU A 13 27.74 19.05 22.27
N ALA A 14 27.42 19.54 21.08
CA ALA A 14 26.79 20.85 20.88
C ALA A 14 25.70 20.71 19.83
N ALA A 15 24.46 20.60 20.32
CA ALA A 15 23.24 20.69 19.56
C ALA A 15 22.94 22.16 19.26
N CYS A 16 22.63 22.51 18.02
CA CYS A 16 21.92 23.73 17.63
C CYS A 16 21.33 23.54 16.23
N GLY A 17 20.05 23.89 16.06
CA GLY A 17 19.43 24.10 14.76
C GLY A 17 18.11 23.37 14.56
N SER A 18 17.04 23.90 15.16
CA SER A 18 15.66 23.62 14.74
C SER A 18 15.22 24.72 13.80
N ASP A 19 15.22 24.44 12.49
CA ASP A 19 14.51 25.28 11.51
C ASP A 19 13.18 24.61 11.19
N ALA A 20 12.16 25.08 11.91
CA ALA A 20 10.78 24.89 11.56
C ALA A 20 10.39 25.97 10.54
N GLU A 21 10.49 25.68 9.24
CA GLU A 21 9.80 26.46 8.23
C GLU A 21 8.54 25.72 7.76
N THR A 22 7.42 26.21 8.29
CA THR A 22 6.07 25.98 7.81
C THR A 22 5.95 26.57 6.40
N ASN A 23 5.87 25.70 5.39
CA ASN A 23 5.41 26.08 4.05
C ASN A 23 4.05 25.41 3.78
N VAL A 24 2.98 26.01 4.32
CA VAL A 24 1.60 25.72 3.89
C VAL A 24 1.30 26.60 2.68
N ALA A 25 1.70 26.13 1.50
CA ALA A 25 1.16 26.65 0.25
C ALA A 25 -0.23 26.02 0.04
N ALA A 26 -1.26 26.74 0.48
CA ALA A 26 -2.63 26.48 0.10
C ALA A 26 -2.79 26.80 -1.40
N VAL A 27 -2.66 25.79 -2.25
CA VAL A 27 -3.12 25.88 -3.65
C VAL A 27 -4.62 25.57 -3.64
N GLY A 28 -5.42 26.63 -3.73
CA GLY A 28 -6.87 26.53 -3.84
C GLY A 28 -7.29 25.85 -5.14
N ASN A 29 -7.78 24.62 -5.04
CA ASN A 29 -8.47 23.97 -6.16
C ASN A 29 -9.90 24.53 -6.24
N SER A 30 -10.05 25.60 -7.01
CA SER A 30 -11.35 26.19 -7.33
C SER A 30 -12.05 25.30 -8.36
N VAL A 31 -12.77 24.27 -7.91
CA VAL A 31 -13.73 23.59 -8.77
C VAL A 31 -14.90 24.54 -8.97
N ALA A 32 -14.96 25.15 -10.15
CA ALA A 32 -16.14 25.87 -10.60
C ALA A 32 -17.32 24.89 -10.64
N VAL A 33 -18.26 25.04 -9.71
CA VAL A 33 -19.57 24.42 -9.78
C VAL A 33 -20.29 25.03 -10.97
N VAL A 34 -20.45 24.26 -12.04
CA VAL A 34 -21.33 24.60 -13.16
C VAL A 34 -22.77 24.45 -12.68
N PRO A 35 -23.59 25.52 -12.69
CA PRO A 35 -25.01 25.39 -12.37
C PRO A 35 -25.74 24.64 -13.50
N PRO A 36 -26.71 23.75 -13.19
CA PRO A 36 -27.54 23.15 -14.22
C PRO A 36 -28.41 24.22 -14.88
N GLN A 37 -28.33 24.31 -16.21
CA GLN A 37 -29.22 25.16 -16.99
C GLN A 37 -30.61 24.52 -17.11
N PRO A 38 -31.71 25.30 -16.99
CA PRO A 38 -33.05 24.80 -17.23
C PRO A 38 -33.42 24.88 -18.73
N GLY A 39 -33.93 23.75 -19.24
CA GLY A 39 -35.04 23.68 -20.19
C GLY A 39 -34.86 24.31 -21.58
N GLY A 40 -34.73 23.47 -22.60
CA GLY A 40 -34.89 23.85 -24.01
C GLY A 40 -35.55 22.74 -24.84
N ALA A 41 -36.81 22.99 -25.18
CA ALA A 41 -37.61 22.51 -26.32
C ALA A 41 -37.55 21.03 -26.77
N ILE A 42 -38.70 20.38 -26.61
CA ILE A 42 -39.18 19.22 -27.37
C ILE A 42 -39.20 19.52 -28.88
N GLU A 43 -38.57 18.67 -29.68
CA GLU A 43 -38.82 18.57 -31.12
C GLU A 43 -39.34 17.15 -31.39
N GLU A 44 -40.60 17.05 -31.78
CA GLU A 44 -41.31 15.80 -32.07
C GLU A 44 -40.83 15.23 -33.42
N VAL A 45 -40.47 13.95 -33.43
CA VAL A 45 -40.11 13.21 -34.66
C VAL A 45 -41.05 12.00 -34.77
N PRO A 46 -41.70 11.76 -35.93
CA PRO A 46 -42.94 10.99 -35.99
C PRO A 46 -42.75 9.47 -35.98
N ALA A 47 -43.86 8.82 -35.66
CA ALA A 47 -44.04 7.37 -35.54
C ALA A 47 -43.52 6.58 -36.75
N GLY A 48 -42.67 5.59 -36.45
CA GLY A 48 -42.33 4.47 -37.32
C GLY A 48 -42.49 3.17 -36.54
N GLU A 49 -43.52 2.40 -36.90
CA GLU A 49 -43.87 1.12 -36.29
C GLU A 49 -42.92 0.01 -36.78
N GLY A 50 -42.41 -0.84 -35.87
CA GLY A 50 -41.63 -2.01 -36.24
C GLY A 50 -40.94 -2.77 -35.10
N GLY A 51 -41.68 -3.67 -34.42
CA GLY A 51 -41.24 -5.03 -34.08
C GLY A 51 -40.00 -5.29 -33.19
N MET A 52 -40.28 -5.61 -31.91
CA MET A 52 -39.78 -6.76 -31.15
C MET A 52 -38.25 -6.97 -30.96
N ALA A 53 -37.71 -6.48 -29.83
CA ALA A 53 -36.67 -7.18 -29.05
C ALA A 53 -36.65 -6.64 -27.61
N GLY A 54 -37.25 -7.38 -26.67
CA GLY A 54 -37.11 -7.09 -25.24
C GLY A 54 -35.67 -7.34 -24.78
N ARG A 55 -34.87 -6.28 -24.68
CA ARG A 55 -33.65 -6.24 -23.87
C ARG A 55 -34.02 -5.59 -22.54
N PRO A 56 -33.86 -6.23 -21.38
CA PRO A 56 -33.83 -5.47 -20.14
C PRO A 56 -32.56 -4.62 -20.16
N ASP A 57 -32.80 -3.32 -20.21
CA ASP A 57 -31.87 -2.24 -19.96
C ASP A 57 -31.11 -2.54 -18.67
N GLN A 58 -29.81 -2.84 -18.79
CA GLN A 58 -28.92 -2.80 -17.64
C GLN A 58 -28.60 -1.33 -17.39
N ASP A 59 -29.56 -0.64 -16.78
CA ASP A 59 -29.28 0.59 -16.05
C ASP A 59 -28.30 0.18 -14.95
N ALA A 60 -27.05 0.54 -15.21
CA ALA A 60 -25.93 0.33 -14.33
C ALA A 60 -26.23 1.07 -13.03
N ALA A 61 -26.75 0.32 -12.06
CA ALA A 61 -26.62 0.65 -10.66
C ALA A 61 -25.13 0.66 -10.30
N VAL A 62 -24.47 1.78 -10.59
CA VAL A 62 -23.26 2.23 -9.90
C VAL A 62 -23.67 2.59 -8.47
N ALA A 63 -24.03 1.57 -7.71
CA ALA A 63 -24.04 1.63 -6.28
C ALA A 63 -22.58 1.87 -5.86
N ASN A 64 -22.31 3.10 -5.43
CA ASN A 64 -21.13 3.47 -4.68
C ASN A 64 -20.88 2.43 -3.58
N ALA A 65 -20.02 1.46 -3.83
CA ALA A 65 -19.39 0.65 -2.80
C ALA A 65 -18.31 1.48 -2.10
N ALA A 66 -18.69 2.65 -1.59
CA ALA A 66 -17.96 3.37 -0.57
C ALA A 66 -18.53 2.89 0.77
N GLY A 67 -18.08 1.73 1.21
CA GLY A 67 -18.67 1.10 2.41
C GLY A 67 -18.00 -0.18 2.86
N GLY A 68 -16.76 -0.45 2.48
CA GLY A 68 -15.89 -1.33 3.25
C GLY A 68 -15.16 -0.44 4.25
N GLY A 69 -15.69 -0.30 5.46
CA GLY A 69 -15.03 0.48 6.50
C GLY A 69 -13.57 0.05 6.61
N ALA A 70 -12.66 0.98 6.34
CA ALA A 70 -11.25 0.76 6.62
C ALA A 70 -11.11 0.69 8.13
N THR A 71 -11.31 -0.49 8.69
CA THR A 71 -10.60 -0.88 9.90
C THR A 71 -9.15 -0.68 9.53
N GLY A 72 -8.54 0.40 10.03
CA GLY A 72 -7.17 0.74 9.67
C GLY A 72 -6.29 -0.49 9.85
N MET A 73 -5.53 -0.84 8.81
CA MET A 73 -4.62 -1.98 8.90
C MET A 73 -3.66 -1.78 10.06
N MET A 74 -3.65 -2.72 10.99
CA MET A 74 -2.89 -2.58 12.22
C MET A 74 -1.50 -3.14 12.02
N GLN A 75 -0.50 -2.55 12.68
CA GLN A 75 0.86 -3.07 12.65
C GLN A 75 0.91 -4.56 13.07
N ALA A 76 0.11 -4.93 14.07
CA ALA A 76 0.02 -6.29 14.58
C ALA A 76 -0.35 -7.32 13.50
N ASP A 77 -1.14 -6.92 12.50
CA ASP A 77 -1.60 -7.82 11.43
C ASP A 77 -0.46 -8.34 10.56
N TYR A 78 0.66 -7.62 10.52
CA TYR A 78 1.82 -7.92 9.68
C TYR A 78 2.94 -8.63 10.42
N LEU A 79 2.94 -8.63 11.76
CA LEU A 79 4.05 -9.16 12.54
C LEU A 79 4.21 -10.68 12.36
N GLY A 80 5.45 -11.14 12.47
CA GLY A 80 5.80 -12.55 12.37
C GLY A 80 6.39 -12.93 11.02
N ARG A 81 6.44 -14.25 10.77
CA ARG A 81 7.07 -14.85 9.59
C ARG A 81 6.02 -15.21 8.55
N TRP A 82 6.30 -14.86 7.31
CA TRP A 82 5.51 -15.16 6.12
C TRP A 82 6.39 -15.93 5.13
N VAL A 83 5.85 -17.01 4.56
CA VAL A 83 6.61 -17.97 3.75
C VAL A 83 6.15 -17.91 2.30
N GLY A 84 7.09 -17.68 1.38
CA GLY A 84 6.88 -17.73 -0.05
C GLY A 84 7.35 -19.06 -0.65
N VAL A 85 7.38 -19.12 -1.98
CA VAL A 85 7.91 -20.28 -2.70
C VAL A 85 9.43 -20.31 -2.67
N GLU A 86 10.03 -21.48 -2.92
CA GLU A 86 11.48 -21.61 -3.18
C GLU A 86 12.41 -21.00 -2.10
N GLY A 87 11.98 -21.04 -0.83
CA GLY A 87 12.77 -20.51 0.29
C GLY A 87 12.62 -19.00 0.52
N MET A 88 11.82 -18.30 -0.29
CA MET A 88 11.45 -16.91 -0.04
C MET A 88 10.78 -16.76 1.33
N VAL A 89 11.13 -15.70 2.05
CA VAL A 89 10.57 -15.41 3.37
C VAL A 89 10.54 -13.92 3.63
N MET A 90 9.48 -13.45 4.30
CA MET A 90 9.44 -12.14 4.92
C MET A 90 9.19 -12.30 6.43
N THR A 91 10.07 -11.76 7.26
CA THR A 91 9.86 -11.67 8.71
C THR A 91 9.67 -10.22 9.09
N VAL A 92 8.60 -9.91 9.82
CA VAL A 92 8.25 -8.55 10.22
C VAL A 92 8.25 -8.48 11.76
N ALA A 93 9.03 -7.55 12.30
CA ALA A 93 9.13 -7.31 13.74
C ALA A 93 8.77 -5.86 14.07
N ALA A 94 8.10 -5.63 15.20
CA ALA A 94 7.85 -4.29 15.68
C ALA A 94 9.16 -3.60 16.08
N ARG A 95 9.25 -2.28 15.87
CA ARG A 95 10.39 -1.49 16.36
C ARG A 95 10.00 -0.61 17.55
N PRO A 96 10.93 -0.37 18.48
CA PRO A 96 10.78 0.70 19.47
C PRO A 96 10.56 2.05 18.77
N GLY A 97 9.62 2.85 19.26
CA GLY A 97 9.30 4.15 18.66
C GLY A 97 8.40 4.10 17.42
N GLY A 98 7.97 2.91 16.99
CA GLY A 98 6.97 2.72 15.94
C GLY A 98 7.52 2.19 14.61
N GLY A 99 6.59 1.69 13.78
CA GLY A 99 6.90 1.00 12.54
C GLY A 99 7.49 -0.39 12.77
N VAL A 100 8.06 -0.95 11.71
CA VAL A 100 8.55 -2.34 11.70
C VAL A 100 9.92 -2.47 11.05
N ARG A 101 10.62 -3.53 11.45
CA ARG A 101 11.80 -4.05 10.80
C ARG A 101 11.40 -5.28 9.99
N ILE A 102 11.86 -5.35 8.75
CA ILE A 102 11.49 -6.37 7.77
C ILE A 102 12.76 -7.07 7.32
N ASP A 103 12.87 -8.37 7.55
CA ASP A 103 13.92 -9.21 6.98
C ASP A 103 13.30 -10.03 5.85
N ASN A 104 13.70 -9.73 4.62
CA ASN A 104 13.07 -10.27 3.43
C ASN A 104 14.11 -10.94 2.50
N GLN A 105 13.81 -12.17 2.09
CA GLN A 105 14.36 -12.83 0.92
C GLN A 105 13.24 -12.94 -0.12
N TRP A 106 13.38 -12.24 -1.24
CA TRP A 106 12.33 -12.16 -2.27
C TRP A 106 12.66 -12.95 -3.54
N ASP A 107 13.86 -13.51 -3.61
CA ASP A 107 14.25 -14.54 -4.57
C ASP A 107 15.49 -15.31 -4.02
N LEU A 108 16.10 -16.16 -4.85
CA LEU A 108 17.23 -16.99 -4.42
C LEU A 108 18.53 -16.21 -4.23
N ASP A 109 18.67 -15.06 -4.88
CA ASP A 109 19.91 -14.28 -4.95
C ASP A 109 19.86 -13.01 -4.08
N HIS A 110 18.65 -12.54 -3.77
CA HIS A 110 18.45 -11.29 -3.08
C HIS A 110 17.77 -11.45 -1.73
N ARG A 111 18.39 -10.82 -0.75
CA ARG A 111 17.87 -10.67 0.60
C ARG A 111 18.30 -9.34 1.20
N GLY A 112 17.58 -8.91 2.21
CA GLY A 112 17.90 -7.69 2.90
C GLY A 112 17.02 -7.43 4.09
N SER A 113 17.24 -6.25 4.61
CA SER A 113 16.85 -5.84 5.94
C SER A 113 16.39 -4.39 5.83
N PHE A 114 15.08 -4.17 6.02
CA PHE A 114 14.43 -2.91 5.66
C PHE A 114 13.62 -2.38 6.83
N ASP A 115 13.54 -1.06 6.90
CA ASP A 115 12.60 -0.38 7.75
C ASP A 115 11.31 -0.12 6.98
N GLY A 116 10.18 -0.26 7.68
CA GLY A 116 8.87 -0.08 7.06
C GLY A 116 7.82 0.44 8.02
N THR A 117 6.66 0.74 7.45
CA THR A 117 5.49 1.24 8.16
C THR A 117 4.23 0.59 7.59
N VAL A 118 3.24 0.35 8.45
CA VAL A 118 1.91 -0.08 8.00
C VAL A 118 1.09 1.16 7.70
N SER A 119 0.42 1.13 6.55
CA SER A 119 -0.42 2.20 6.02
C SER A 119 -1.78 1.66 5.60
N ALA A 120 -2.67 2.54 5.14
CA ALA A 120 -3.95 2.14 4.57
C ALA A 120 -3.83 1.26 3.31
N ASP A 121 -2.68 1.25 2.63
CA ASP A 121 -2.41 0.40 1.46
C ASP A 121 -1.76 -0.94 1.84
N GLY A 122 -1.19 -1.02 3.04
CA GLY A 122 -0.50 -2.19 3.57
C GLY A 122 0.89 -1.87 4.12
N LEU A 123 1.77 -2.86 4.15
CA LEU A 123 3.14 -2.74 4.68
C LEU A 123 4.07 -2.11 3.63
N ARG A 124 4.47 -0.87 3.85
CA ARG A 124 5.33 -0.07 2.96
C ARG A 124 6.79 -0.11 3.41
N PHE A 125 7.70 -0.31 2.48
CA PHE A 125 9.15 -0.24 2.71
C PHE A 125 9.90 0.05 1.40
N VAL A 126 11.18 0.41 1.49
CA VAL A 126 12.03 0.64 0.32
C VAL A 126 13.05 -0.47 0.22
N ARG A 127 13.14 -1.13 -0.94
CA ARG A 127 14.19 -2.11 -1.26
C ARG A 127 14.77 -1.84 -2.63
N GLY A 128 16.09 -1.93 -2.77
CA GLY A 128 16.76 -1.64 -4.06
C GLY A 128 16.50 -0.24 -4.62
N GLY A 129 16.15 0.73 -3.77
CA GLY A 129 15.75 2.08 -4.18
C GLY A 129 14.28 2.23 -4.63
N GLU A 130 13.52 1.13 -4.65
CA GLU A 130 12.10 1.12 -5.04
C GLU A 130 11.19 1.07 -3.80
N ALA A 131 10.16 1.91 -3.79
CA ALA A 131 9.09 1.84 -2.80
C ALA A 131 8.14 0.68 -3.14
N VAL A 132 8.02 -0.29 -2.24
CA VAL A 132 7.16 -1.47 -2.39
C VAL A 132 6.10 -1.52 -1.29
N VAL A 133 4.99 -2.20 -1.58
CA VAL A 133 3.88 -2.39 -0.65
C VAL A 133 3.48 -3.87 -0.62
N ALA A 134 3.61 -4.51 0.54
CA ALA A 134 3.06 -5.84 0.78
C ALA A 134 1.62 -5.72 1.29
N ARG A 135 0.66 -6.16 0.47
CA ARG A 135 -0.78 -6.05 0.75
C ARG A 135 -1.33 -7.34 1.31
N ARG A 136 -2.26 -7.27 2.27
CA ARG A 136 -3.03 -8.44 2.68
C ARG A 136 -3.78 -8.99 1.46
N SER A 137 -3.75 -10.31 1.29
CA SER A 137 -4.38 -11.02 0.19
C SER A 137 -4.65 -12.48 0.59
N ASP A 138 -5.13 -13.25 -0.37
CA ASP A 138 -5.07 -14.72 -0.35
C ASP A 138 -3.93 -15.22 -1.25
N GLY A 139 -3.78 -16.54 -1.30
CA GLY A 139 -2.74 -17.22 -2.03
C GLY A 139 -3.00 -17.27 -3.54
N ASP A 140 -4.25 -17.21 -3.98
CA ASP A 140 -4.60 -17.17 -5.40
C ASP A 140 -4.19 -15.83 -6.03
N ALA A 141 -4.38 -14.72 -5.28
CA ALA A 141 -3.95 -13.38 -5.69
C ALA A 141 -2.43 -13.23 -5.87
N THR A 142 -1.62 -14.13 -5.27
CA THR A 142 -0.17 -14.11 -5.44
C THR A 142 0.28 -14.55 -6.84
N GLY A 143 -0.56 -15.31 -7.55
CA GLY A 143 -0.21 -15.98 -8.81
C GLY A 143 0.74 -17.18 -8.64
N LEU A 144 1.01 -17.62 -7.40
CA LEU A 144 1.93 -18.72 -7.09
C LEU A 144 1.15 -19.99 -6.76
N LYS A 145 1.30 -21.03 -7.60
CA LYS A 145 0.58 -22.31 -7.46
C LYS A 145 0.74 -22.96 -6.08
N TRP A 146 1.90 -22.81 -5.45
CA TRP A 146 2.18 -23.38 -4.12
C TRP A 146 1.43 -22.68 -2.99
N LEU A 147 1.00 -21.43 -3.21
CA LEU A 147 0.25 -20.63 -2.26
C LEU A 147 -1.25 -20.69 -2.50
N ALA A 148 -1.70 -21.10 -3.68
CA ALA A 148 -3.12 -21.18 -4.07
C ALA A 148 -4.01 -21.83 -2.99
N GLY A 149 -5.18 -21.24 -2.74
CA GLY A 149 -6.11 -21.68 -1.70
C GLY A 149 -5.78 -21.27 -0.25
N LYS A 150 -4.58 -20.71 0.02
CA LYS A 150 -4.27 -20.13 1.33
C LYS A 150 -4.96 -18.78 1.51
N ARG A 151 -5.28 -18.40 2.75
CA ARG A 151 -6.11 -17.22 3.01
C ARG A 151 -5.41 -16.09 3.74
N ASP A 152 -4.36 -16.39 4.50
CA ASP A 152 -3.59 -15.36 5.18
C ASP A 152 -2.25 -15.14 4.47
N CYS A 153 -2.30 -14.27 3.46
CA CYS A 153 -1.16 -14.01 2.60
C CYS A 153 -0.87 -12.52 2.49
N LEU A 154 0.36 -12.24 2.05
CA LEU A 154 0.85 -10.98 1.58
C LEU A 154 1.21 -11.11 0.11
N THR A 155 0.72 -10.19 -0.72
CA THR A 155 1.15 -10.04 -2.12
C THR A 155 1.88 -8.72 -2.27
N VAL A 156 3.10 -8.76 -2.83
CA VAL A 156 3.85 -7.55 -3.20
C VAL A 156 3.59 -7.20 -4.66
N LYS A 157 3.69 -8.21 -5.53
CA LYS A 157 3.36 -8.18 -6.96
C LYS A 157 3.00 -9.59 -7.42
N SER A 158 2.45 -9.72 -8.62
CA SER A 158 2.24 -11.03 -9.23
C SER A 158 3.57 -11.80 -9.29
N GLY A 159 3.57 -13.04 -8.82
CA GLY A 159 4.77 -13.87 -8.71
C GLY A 159 5.62 -13.62 -7.45
N GLU A 160 5.19 -12.71 -6.57
CA GLU A 160 5.84 -12.46 -5.28
C GLU A 160 4.80 -12.34 -4.16
N GLY A 161 4.63 -13.43 -3.43
CA GLY A 161 3.74 -13.50 -2.29
C GLY A 161 4.28 -14.41 -1.19
N TYR A 162 3.72 -14.23 0.00
CA TYR A 162 4.11 -14.92 1.22
C TYR A 162 2.87 -15.23 2.03
N CYS A 163 2.66 -16.48 2.42
CA CYS A 163 1.54 -16.85 3.27
C CYS A 163 2.02 -17.31 4.64
N ARG A 164 1.15 -17.18 5.63
CA ARG A 164 1.23 -17.93 6.87
C ARG A 164 -0.09 -18.70 6.99
N ASP A 165 0.02 -19.98 7.29
CA ASP A 165 -1.12 -20.91 7.46
C ASP A 165 -1.99 -21.11 6.19
#